data_AF-A0A9P4XUN8-F1
#
_entry.id   AF-A0A9P4XUN8-F1
#
_cell.length_a   1.000
_cell.length_b   1.000
_cell.length_c   1.000
_cell.angle_alpha   90.00
_cell.angle_beta   90.00
_cell.angle_gamma   90.00
#
_symmetry.space_group_name_H-M   'P 1'
#
loop_
_entity.id
_entity.type
_entity.pdbx_description
1 polymer ?
#
loop_
_entity_poly.entity_id
_entity_poly.type
_entity_poly.pdbx_seq_one_letter_code
_entity_poly.pdbx_strand_id
1 'polypeptide(L)' 'MHAWNRGGGRRQPTPTNVQCQKCLKRGHYSYECKAQLQERPYKARPSRTQQLLNPKLAPKLTNDVPGDVTRK' A
#
# COMPACT_ATOMS: atom_id res chain seq x y z
N MET A 1 -20.67 -14.19 8.28
CA MET A 1 -19.35 -14.50 8.88
C MET A 1 -18.28 -14.40 7.79
N HIS A 2 -17.77 -13.19 7.51
CA HIS A 2 -16.71 -13.03 6.51
C HIS A 2 -15.37 -13.37 7.17
N ALA A 3 -14.79 -14.50 6.77
CA ALA A 3 -13.41 -14.83 7.11
C ALA A 3 -12.49 -13.86 6.38
N TRP A 4 -11.91 -12.91 7.11
CA TRP A 4 -10.78 -12.15 6.63
C TRP A 4 -9.65 -13.15 6.41
N ASN A 5 -9.39 -13.48 5.13
CA ASN A 5 -8.26 -14.28 4.72
C ASN A 5 -6.99 -13.52 5.13
N ARG A 6 -6.53 -13.74 6.38
CA ARG A 6 -5.28 -13.25 6.93
C ARG A 6 -4.14 -14.12 6.40
N GLY A 7 -4.01 -14.16 5.08
CA GLY A 7 -2.90 -14.82 4.39
C GLY A 7 -1.62 -14.02 4.63
N GLY A 8 -0.72 -14.58 5.44
CA GLY A 8 0.65 -14.10 5.63
C GLY A 8 0.87 -13.48 7.01
N GLY A 9 1.48 -14.26 7.92
CA GLY A 9 2.01 -13.74 9.18
C GLY A 9 2.93 -12.55 8.91
N ARG A 10 2.65 -11.42 9.56
CA ARG A 10 3.47 -10.21 9.43
C ARG A 10 4.89 -10.56 9.91
N ARG A 11 5.86 -10.52 9.00
CA ARG A 11 7.26 -10.63 9.39
C ARG A 11 7.59 -9.46 10.31
N GLN A 12 8.15 -9.74 11.49
CA GLN A 12 8.53 -8.68 12.42
C GLN A 12 9.59 -7.78 11.77
N PRO A 13 9.44 -6.44 11.82
CA PRO A 13 10.40 -5.54 11.21
C PRO A 13 11.69 -5.53 12.02
N THR A 14 12.76 -6.08 11.47
CA THR A 14 14.14 -5.90 11.97
C THR A 14 14.74 -4.60 11.41
N PRO A 15 15.76 -4.00 12.05
CA PRO A 15 16.45 -2.82 11.54
C PRO A 15 16.93 -3.00 10.08
N THR A 16 17.38 -4.21 9.74
CA THR A 16 17.85 -4.57 8.40
C THR A 16 16.74 -4.64 7.34
N ASN A 17 15.51 -5.01 7.73
CA ASN A 17 14.38 -5.21 6.81
C ASN A 17 13.41 -4.02 6.78
N VAL A 18 13.39 -3.18 7.82
CA VAL A 18 12.50 -2.02 7.87
C VAL A 18 12.87 -1.02 6.77
N GLN A 19 11.87 -0.61 6.00
CA GLN A 19 11.98 0.47 5.02
C GLN A 19 11.53 1.77 5.68
N CYS A 20 12.41 2.76 5.69
CA CYS A 20 12.12 4.09 6.20
C CYS A 20 11.10 4.81 5.30
N GLN A 21 9.97 5.26 5.85
CA GLN A 21 8.96 6.00 5.09
C GLN A 21 9.40 7.42 4.69
N LYS A 22 10.46 7.96 5.30
CA LYS A 22 10.94 9.31 5.03
C LYS A 22 11.85 9.39 3.80
N CYS A 23 12.80 8.46 3.68
CA CYS A 23 13.80 8.44 2.59
C CYS A 23 13.67 7.21 1.68
N LEU A 24 12.77 6.28 1.98
CA LEU A 24 12.51 5.04 1.24
C LEU A 24 13.66 4.04 1.19
N LYS A 25 14.73 4.23 1.98
CA LYS A 25 15.86 3.28 2.14
C LYS A 25 15.57 2.26 3.24
N ARG A 26 16.22 1.10 3.19
CA ARG A 26 16.21 0.08 4.26
C ARG A 26 17.33 0.34 5.27
N GLY A 27 17.26 -0.29 6.45
CA GLY A 27 18.35 -0.30 7.43
C GLY A 27 18.13 0.56 8.68
N HIS A 28 17.04 1.33 8.76
CA HIS A 28 16.72 2.18 9.91
C HIS A 28 15.23 2.49 9.99
N TYR A 29 14.74 2.76 11.19
CA TYR A 29 13.35 3.18 11.39
C TYR A 29 13.16 4.65 10.99
N SER A 30 11.92 5.06 10.72
CA SER A 30 11.61 6.44 10.32
C SER A 30 11.96 7.48 11.37
N TYR A 31 11.99 7.11 12.66
CA TYR A 31 12.38 8.00 13.77
C TYR A 31 13.89 8.25 13.84
N GLU A 32 14.72 7.37 13.28
CA GLU A 32 16.20 7.48 13.25
C GLU A 32 16.71 8.15 11.98
N CYS A 33 15.81 8.47 11.04
CA CYS A 33 16.18 8.95 9.73
C CYS A 33 16.76 10.37 9.78
N LYS A 34 18.04 10.50 9.42
CA LYS A 34 18.80 11.76 9.35
C LYS A 34 18.83 12.40 7.95
N ALA A 35 18.09 11.86 6.99
CA ALA A 35 18.06 12.39 5.63
C ALA A 35 17.49 13.82 5.61
N GLN A 36 18.17 14.72 4.89
CA GLN A 36 17.73 16.11 4.72
C GLN A 36 16.39 16.16 3.95
N LEU A 37 15.59 17.20 4.15
CA LEU A 37 14.26 17.29 3.54
C LEU A 37 14.33 17.26 1.99
N GLN A 38 15.34 17.87 1.42
CA GLN A 38 15.63 17.94 -0.01
C GLN A 38 16.03 16.58 -0.61
N GLU A 39 16.66 15.71 0.18
CA GLU A 39 17.08 14.37 -0.27
C GLU A 39 15.94 13.35 -0.22
N ARG A 40 14.81 13.69 0.43
CA ARG A 40 13.69 12.77 0.62
C ARG A 40 12.97 12.59 -0.72
N PRO A 41 12.98 11.38 -1.30
CA PRO A 41 12.40 11.17 -2.61
C PRO A 41 10.90 11.40 -2.56
N TYR A 42 10.40 12.36 -3.35
CA TYR A 42 8.97 12.49 -3.59
C TYR A 42 8.58 11.51 -4.69
N LYS A 43 7.82 10.47 -4.33
CA LYS A 43 7.15 9.61 -5.30
C LYS A 43 5.73 10.12 -5.49
N ALA A 44 5.44 10.69 -6.67
CA ALA A 44 4.10 11.10 -7.03
C ALA A 44 3.15 9.89 -6.89
N ARG A 45 2.08 10.06 -6.12
CA ARG A 45 1.03 9.05 -6.06
C ARG A 45 0.18 9.20 -7.32
N PRO A 46 0.03 8.15 -8.14
CA PRO A 46 -0.85 8.23 -9.30
C PRO A 46 -2.27 8.51 -8.81
N SER A 47 -2.96 9.43 -9.49
CA SER A 47 -4.36 9.72 -9.18
C SER A 47 -5.21 8.46 -9.36
N ARG A 48 -6.38 8.41 -8.71
CA ARG A 48 -7.31 7.28 -8.88
C ARG A 48 -7.67 7.05 -10.35
N THR A 49 -7.87 8.12 -11.12
CA THR A 49 -8.12 8.03 -12.57
C THR A 49 -6.89 7.48 -13.32
N GLN A 50 -5.69 7.94 -12.97
CA GLN A 50 -4.45 7.46 -13.60
C GLN A 50 -4.13 6.00 -13.27
N GLN A 51 -4.55 5.50 -12.10
CA GLN A 51 -4.46 4.08 -11.76
C GLN A 51 -5.43 3.24 -12.60
N LEU A 52 -6.65 3.72 -12.81
CA LEU A 52 -7.70 3.02 -13.57
C LEU A 52 -7.43 2.99 -15.08
N LEU A 53 -6.59 3.89 -15.61
CA LEU A 53 -6.12 3.83 -17.00
C LEU A 53 -5.21 2.62 -17.26
N ASN A 54 -4.64 2.01 -16.22
CA ASN A 54 -3.87 0.78 -16.39
C ASN A 54 -4.83 -0.42 -16.48
N PRO A 55 -4.90 -1.11 -17.62
CA PRO A 55 -5.82 -2.24 -17.81
C PRO A 55 -5.53 -3.41 -16.86
N LYS A 56 -4.33 -3.50 -16.28
CA LYS A 56 -3.97 -4.52 -15.28
C LYS A 56 -4.51 -4.21 -13.87
N LEU A 57 -4.75 -2.94 -13.58
CA LEU A 57 -5.26 -2.48 -12.29
C LEU A 57 -6.76 -2.13 -12.35
N ALA A 58 -7.32 -2.04 -13.55
CA ALA A 58 -8.75 -1.84 -13.76
C ALA A 58 -9.53 -3.03 -13.18
N PRO A 59 -10.42 -2.81 -12.20
CA PRO A 59 -11.29 -3.86 -11.71
C PRO A 59 -12.23 -4.31 -12.85
N LYS A 60 -12.46 -5.62 -12.95
CA LYS A 60 -13.45 -6.16 -13.89
C LYS A 60 -14.82 -5.64 -13.47
N LEU A 61 -15.50 -4.96 -14.39
CA LEU A 61 -16.89 -4.56 -14.20
C LEU A 61 -17.73 -5.85 -14.20
N THR A 62 -18.21 -6.25 -13.03
CA THR A 62 -19.18 -7.32 -12.87
C THR A 62 -20.58 -6.69 -12.80
N ASN A 63 -21.55 -7.25 -13.53
CA ASN A 63 -22.95 -6.81 -13.45
C ASN A 63 -23.65 -7.31 -12.17
N ASP A 64 -22.98 -8.16 -11.40
CA ASP A 64 -23.48 -8.69 -10.15
C ASP A 64 -23.57 -7.59 -9.09
N VAL A 65 -24.76 -7.45 -8.48
CA VAL A 65 -24.96 -6.57 -7.34
C VAL A 65 -24.02 -7.02 -6.22
N PRO A 66 -23.12 -6.15 -5.73
CA PRO A 66 -22.23 -6.54 -4.66
C PRO A 66 -23.08 -6.91 -3.43
N GLY A 67 -22.83 -8.12 -2.90
CA GLY A 67 -23.74 -8.78 -1.95
C GLY A 67 -23.92 -8.06 -0.61
N ASP A 68 -23.18 -6.96 -0.37
CA ASP A 68 -23.40 -6.06 0.76
C ASP A 68 -24.68 -5.22 0.60
N VAL A 69 -25.11 -4.95 -0.63
CA VAL A 69 -26.33 -4.18 -0.93
C VAL A 69 -27.59 -5.01 -0.72
N THR A 70 -27.51 -6.32 -0.97
CA THR A 70 -28.64 -7.26 -0.87
C THR A 70 -28.96 -7.66 0.57
N ARG A 71 -28.11 -7.32 1.55
CA ARG A 71 -28.33 -7.62 2.97
C ARG A 71 -28.96 -6.42 3.67
N LYS A 72 -30.26 -6.23 3.45
CA LYS A 72 -31.11 -5.36 4.28
C LYS A 72 -31.86 -6.18 5.31
#